data_AF-A0A089XDQ1-F1
#
_entry.id   AF-A0A089XDQ1-F1
#
_cell.length_a   1.000
_cell.length_b   1.000
_cell.length_c   1.000
_cell.angle_alpha   90.00
_cell.angle_beta   90.00
_cell.angle_gamma   90.00
#
_symmetry.space_group_name_H-M   'P 1'
#
loop_
_entity.id
_entity.type
_entity.pdbx_description
1 polymer ?
#
loop_
_entity_poly.entity_id
_entity_poly.type
_entity_poly.pdbx_seq_one_letter_code
_entity_poly.pdbx_strand_id
1 'polypeptide(L)'
;MINESSVPELARRYGLTRLTAQYVLDLRARLAEEHPSDADAQEEAFLDAVRQAWAQGEPWAQEWAEAAVRQGKGFPGGRRE
;
A
#
# COMPACT_ATOMS: atom_id res chain seq x y z
N MET A 1 -17.79 -8.11 -10.88
CA MET A 1 -16.72 -7.17 -11.25
C MET A 1 -16.18 -6.62 -9.94
N ILE A 2 -14.91 -6.89 -9.63
CA ILE A 2 -14.29 -6.45 -8.38
C ILE A 2 -14.13 -4.93 -8.50
N ASN A 3 -14.77 -4.20 -7.58
CA ASN A 3 -14.72 -2.73 -7.53
C ASN A 3 -13.26 -2.26 -7.64
N GLU A 4 -12.92 -1.66 -8.77
CA GLU A 4 -11.72 -0.83 -8.90
C GLU A 4 -11.78 0.22 -7.80
N SER A 5 -11.02 -0.02 -6.72
CA SER A 5 -10.96 0.90 -5.58
C SER A 5 -10.43 2.22 -6.10
N SER A 6 -11.31 3.20 -6.28
CA SER A 6 -10.94 4.50 -6.80
C SER A 6 -10.05 5.23 -5.79
N VAL A 7 -9.09 6.01 -6.28
CA VAL A 7 -8.19 6.87 -5.48
C VAL A 7 -8.90 7.59 -4.32
N PRO A 8 -10.04 8.28 -4.53
CA PRO A 8 -10.76 8.94 -3.43
C PRO A 8 -11.30 7.97 -2.37
N GLU A 9 -11.69 6.76 -2.77
CA GLU A 9 -12.23 5.76 -1.86
C GLU A 9 -11.14 5.15 -0.98
N LEU A 10 -9.97 4.85 -1.57
CA LEU A 10 -8.80 4.40 -0.84
C LEU A 10 -8.28 5.48 0.12
N ALA A 11 -8.17 6.72 -0.36
CA ALA A 11 -7.77 7.87 0.45
C ALA A 11 -8.69 8.04 1.66
N ARG A 12 -10.01 8.00 1.44
CA ARG A 12 -11.00 8.13 2.52
C ARG A 12 -10.96 6.96 3.50
N ARG A 13 -10.81 5.73 3.00
CA ARG A 13 -10.83 4.51 3.82
C ARG A 13 -9.62 4.41 4.75
N TYR A 14 -8.46 4.83 4.28
CA TYR A 14 -7.20 4.73 5.00
C TYR A 14 -6.71 6.08 5.57
N GLY A 15 -7.43 7.18 5.31
CA GLY A 15 -7.03 8.52 5.76
C GLY A 15 -5.75 9.03 5.08
N LEU A 16 -5.53 8.65 3.82
CA LEU A 16 -4.34 8.98 3.05
C LEU A 16 -4.56 10.28 2.27
N THR A 17 -3.45 10.91 1.87
CA THR A 17 -3.48 11.94 0.85
C THR A 17 -3.85 11.33 -0.51
N ARG A 18 -4.41 12.16 -1.39
CA ARG A 18 -4.75 11.75 -2.76
C ARG A 18 -3.52 11.25 -3.52
N LEU A 19 -2.35 11.84 -3.27
CA LEU A 19 -1.09 11.44 -3.89
C LEU A 19 -0.68 10.02 -3.46
N THR A 20 -0.66 9.74 -2.16
CA THR A 20 -0.34 8.40 -1.64
C THR A 20 -1.34 7.35 -2.14
N ALA A 21 -2.64 7.67 -2.11
CA ALA A 21 -3.65 6.76 -2.61
C ALA A 21 -3.49 6.46 -4.11
N GLN A 22 -3.07 7.45 -4.90
CA GLN A 22 -2.75 7.25 -6.32
C GLN A 22 -1.54 6.32 -6.49
N TYR A 23 -0.44 6.55 -5.75
CA TYR A 23 0.75 5.71 -5.80
C TYR A 23 0.45 4.25 -5.43
N VAL A 24 -0.31 4.03 -4.36
CA VAL A 24 -0.68 2.69 -3.91
C VAL A 24 -1.51 1.95 -4.95
N LEU A 25 -2.43 2.63 -5.63
CA LEU A 25 -3.23 2.02 -6.69
C LEU A 25 -2.41 1.72 -7.94
N ASP A 26 -1.53 2.64 -8.35
CA ASP A 26 -0.64 2.45 -9.49
C ASP A 26 0.30 1.25 -9.26
N LEU A 27 0.89 1.17 -8.06
CA LEU A 27 1.74 0.06 -7.65
C LEU A 27 0.96 -1.26 -7.65
N ARG A 28 -0.26 -1.29 -7.11
CA ARG A 28 -1.10 -2.49 -7.14
C ARG A 28 -1.51 -2.90 -8.55
N ALA A 29 -1.78 -1.94 -9.43
CA ALA A 29 -2.09 -2.22 -10.84
C ALA A 29 -0.90 -2.87 -11.55
N ARG A 30 0.31 -2.30 -11.38
CA ARG A 30 1.55 -2.88 -11.91
C ARG A 30 1.79 -4.30 -11.41
N LEU A 31 1.65 -4.53 -10.11
CA LEU A 31 1.82 -5.85 -9.52
C LEU A 31 0.75 -6.85 -10.00
N ALA A 32 -0.47 -6.38 -10.28
CA ALA A 32 -1.50 -7.21 -10.88
C ALA A 32 -1.20 -7.58 -12.34
N GLU A 33 -0.47 -6.73 -13.07
CA GLU A 33 0.04 -7.06 -14.41
C GLU A 33 1.21 -8.05 -14.34
N GLU A 34 2.11 -7.90 -13.36
CA GLU A 34 3.28 -8.79 -13.18
C GLU A 34 2.89 -10.17 -12.60
N HIS A 35 1.92 -10.19 -11.69
CA HIS A 35 1.46 -11.39 -10.98
C HIS A 35 -0.06 -11.60 -11.14
N PRO A 36 -0.59 -11.82 -12.35
CA PRO A 36 -2.04 -11.76 -12.62
C PRO A 36 -2.89 -12.85 -11.96
N SER A 37 -2.28 -13.90 -11.41
CA SER A 37 -3.01 -15.01 -10.77
C SER A 37 -2.53 -15.35 -9.36
N ASP A 38 -1.59 -14.60 -8.81
CA ASP A 38 -1.03 -14.84 -7.48
C ASP A 38 -1.30 -13.63 -6.58
N ALA A 39 -2.43 -13.67 -5.88
CA ALA A 39 -2.83 -12.62 -4.94
C ALA A 39 -1.85 -12.49 -3.76
N ASP A 40 -1.29 -13.62 -3.29
CA ASP A 40 -0.23 -13.63 -2.27
C ASP A 40 1.04 -12.95 -2.80
N ALA A 41 1.51 -13.29 -4.00
CA ALA A 41 2.70 -12.65 -4.58
C ALA A 41 2.49 -11.15 -4.81
N GLN A 42 1.29 -10.73 -5.24
CA GLN A 42 0.94 -9.31 -5.33
C GLN A 42 1.02 -8.61 -3.98
N GLU A 43 0.48 -9.22 -2.92
CA GLU A 43 0.49 -8.62 -1.57
C GLU A 43 1.91 -8.58 -0.99
N GLU A 44 2.71 -9.64 -1.15
CA GLU A 44 4.10 -9.68 -0.73
C GLU A 44 4.94 -8.62 -1.46
N ALA A 45 4.85 -8.55 -2.79
CA ALA A 45 5.58 -7.58 -3.59
C ALA A 45 5.15 -6.13 -3.28
N PHE A 46 3.87 -5.92 -3.00
CA PHE A 46 3.36 -4.62 -2.56
C PHE A 46 3.99 -4.22 -1.21
N LEU A 47 3.99 -5.12 -0.22
CA LEU A 47 4.60 -4.85 1.08
C LEU A 47 6.10 -4.60 0.98
N ASP A 48 6.80 -5.33 0.12
CA ASP A 48 8.23 -5.12 -0.13
C ASP A 48 8.48 -3.74 -0.75
N ALA A 49 7.71 -3.36 -1.78
CA ALA A 49 7.81 -2.05 -2.41
C ALA A 49 7.53 -0.90 -1.44
N VAL A 50 6.54 -1.03 -0.55
CA VAL A 50 6.32 -0.03 0.51
C VAL A 50 7.51 0.02 1.47
N ARG A 51 8.09 -1.13 1.86
CA ARG A 51 9.25 -1.16 2.74
C ARG A 51 10.48 -0.51 2.10
N GLN A 52 10.73 -0.77 0.82
CA GLN A 52 11.81 -0.14 0.06
C GLN A 52 11.62 1.36 -0.07
N ALA A 53 10.40 1.81 -0.37
CA ALA A 53 10.08 3.23 -0.46
C ALA A 53 10.23 3.92 0.90
N TRP A 54 9.80 3.30 2.00
CA TRP A 54 10.06 3.81 3.35
C TRP A 54 11.57 3.92 3.60
N ALA A 55 12.35 2.89 3.28
CA ALA A 55 13.80 2.90 3.47
C ALA A 55 14.51 4.01 2.65
N GLN A 56 13.93 4.38 1.50
CA GLN A 56 14.39 5.49 0.67
C GLN A 56 13.93 6.87 1.17
N GLY A 57 13.07 6.92 2.19
CA GLY A 57 12.54 8.17 2.75
C GLY A 57 11.34 8.73 1.98
N GLU A 58 10.63 7.88 1.22
CA GLU A 58 9.46 8.31 0.47
C GLU A 58 8.27 8.60 1.40
N PRO A 59 7.68 9.81 1.33
CA PRO A 59 6.63 10.23 2.27
C PRO A 59 5.33 9.43 2.14
N TRP A 60 5.01 8.96 0.93
CA TRP A 60 3.79 8.18 0.68
C TRP A 60 3.85 6.79 1.35
N ALA A 61 5.04 6.19 1.41
CA ALA A 61 5.23 4.87 2.01
C ALA A 61 5.09 4.92 3.52
N GLN A 62 5.63 5.98 4.14
CA GLN A 62 5.44 6.26 5.55
C GLN A 62 3.95 6.44 5.88
N GLU A 63 3.25 7.29 5.11
CA GLU A 63 1.84 7.56 5.33
C GLU A 63 0.96 6.30 5.19
N TRP A 64 1.22 5.48 4.16
CA TRP A 64 0.51 4.21 3.97
C TRP A 64 0.72 3.25 5.14
N ALA A 65 1.96 3.10 5.59
CA ALA A 65 2.28 2.19 6.68
C ALA A 65 1.73 2.68 8.03
N GLU A 66 1.73 3.98 8.31
CA GLU A 66 1.03 4.54 9.48
C GLU A 66 -0.48 4.28 9.43
N ALA A 67 -1.10 4.48 8.25
CA ALA A 67 -2.51 4.18 8.05
C ALA A 67 -2.83 2.68 8.24
N ALA A 68 -1.96 1.79 7.74
CA ALA A 68 -2.10 0.34 7.89
C ALA A 68 -1.98 -0.09 9.37
N VAL A 69 -1.09 0.53 10.15
CA VAL A 69 -1.00 0.31 11.61
C VAL A 69 -2.27 0.78 12.32
N ARG A 70 -2.79 1.97 11.97
CA ARG A 70 -4.05 2.49 12.56
C ARG A 70 -5.25 1.60 12.27
N GLN A 71 -5.29 0.93 11.12
CA GLN A 71 -6.32 -0.04 10.74
C GLN A 71 -6.16 -1.41 11.45
N GLY A 72 -5.14 -1.59 12.29
CA GLY A 72 -4.86 -2.86 12.95
C GLY A 72 -4.33 -3.95 12.00
N LYS A 73 -3.95 -3.59 10.77
CA LYS A 73 -3.44 -4.54 9.77
C LYS A 73 -1.97 -4.96 10.00
N GLY A 74 -1.29 -4.38 10.99
CA GLY A 74 0.05 -4.79 11.43
C GLY A 74 1.10 -4.65 10.32
N PHE A 75 1.85 -3.55 10.29
CA PHE A 75 2.97 -3.42 9.37
C PHE A 75 4.15 -4.29 9.87
N PRO A 76 4.70 -5.23 9.08
CA PRO A 76 5.86 -6.01 9.48
C PRO A 76 7.12 -5.16 9.32
N GLY A 77 7.30 -4.20 10.20
CA GLY A 77 8.47 -3.33 10.27
C GLY A 77 8.68 -2.94 11.72
N GLY A 78 9.06 -3.93 12.53
CA GLY A 78 9.11 -3.82 13.97
C GLY A 78 9.93 -2.62 14.46
N ARG A 79 9.29 -1.80 15.28
CA ARG A 79 9.68 -1.64 16.69
C ARG A 79 8.53 -0.99 17.47
N ARG A 80 7.79 -1.81 18.21
CA ARG A 80 7.30 -1.38 19.52
C ARG A 80 8.31 -1.95 20.51
N GLU A 81 9.13 -1.06 21.05
CA GLU A 81 9.84 -1.29 22.32
C GLU A 81 8.82 -1.63 23.44
#